data_AF-A0A848VNK2-F1
#
_entry.id   AF-A0A848VNK2-F1
#
_cell.length_a   1.000
_cell.length_b   1.000
_cell.length_c   1.000
_cell.angle_alpha   90.00
_cell.angle_beta   90.00
_cell.angle_gamma   90.00
#
_symmetry.space_group_name_H-M   'P 1'
#
loop_
_entity.id
_entity.type
_entity.pdbx_description
1 polymer ?
#
loop_
_entity_poly.entity_id
_entity_poly.type
_entity_poly.pdbx_seq_one_letter_code
_entity_poly.pdbx_strand_id
1 'polypeptide(L)'
;MRLTVPLVDQLSGYGRDAARADIQAGLTVGVMLVPQGMAYALVAGLPPIYGLYAGLIPLVLYALFGTSRHLAVGPVAMISLLVATAVEPLAGGDADRYVALALTLSLVSGAALLAFGLAQAGFLASFLSHPVLTGFTAAAALIIGSSQLKHVLGVPVESGHNFISTITELAGRVPEANLQAVAFGVLGIAILLILRRVNRRWPGALVVVVAATAVSWLLRDSLTGLSIIGEIPAGLPELGAPAFSFADVRLVAPSALVIGLVGYMESIAIAKSMANRHSYKIDPSAELRALGLANIAGFFAQAFPTTGGLSRTAVNEQAGARTNVAGLVAAIVVGLVLLFLTPAFYHLPKAILGAIILVAVSGLVDGAEFRRLWRMSKLEFLLAALTLVLTLFAGVEIGIMVGVVVSLMLVVYRSSRPHTAVLGRLPDTTTYRNIQRNPDALTDPSVLVYRVDASLYFANIEFIVDQVLELIDDARQSGQEESPVRHVVLDFYSVNHVDTTAEHRLMELVRLLEERGISTRFVGVKGPVRDALILGGCLPPEHGPHTFPDVHSAVHPLMEGSGP
;
A
#
# COMPACT_ATOMS: atom_id res chain seq x y z
N MET A 1 -25.04 7.98 10.75
CA MET A 1 -23.85 8.14 9.89
C MET A 1 -24.32 8.82 8.60
N ARG A 2 -24.04 10.11 8.38
CA ARG A 2 -24.50 10.80 7.16
C ARG A 2 -23.44 10.59 6.06
N LEU A 3 -23.85 10.14 4.88
CA LEU A 3 -23.01 10.25 3.67
C LEU A 3 -22.85 11.74 3.39
N THR A 4 -21.73 12.30 3.85
CA THR A 4 -21.34 13.67 3.50
C THR A 4 -20.89 13.68 2.05
N VAL A 5 -21.20 14.75 1.32
CA VAL A 5 -20.74 14.99 -0.06
C VAL A 5 -19.63 16.04 0.05
N PRO A 6 -18.34 15.66 0.16
CA PRO A 6 -17.26 16.59 0.44
C PRO A 6 -17.11 17.69 -0.62
N LEU A 7 -17.57 17.43 -1.86
CA LEU A 7 -17.61 18.43 -2.90
C LEU A 7 -18.47 19.66 -2.50
N VAL A 8 -19.57 19.47 -1.78
CA VAL A 8 -20.43 20.60 -1.34
C VAL A 8 -19.65 21.53 -0.42
N ASP A 9 -18.88 20.97 0.51
CA ASP A 9 -18.02 21.74 1.40
C ASP A 9 -16.89 22.45 0.63
N GLN A 10 -16.32 21.79 -0.39
CA GLN A 10 -15.32 22.39 -1.27
C GLN A 10 -15.87 23.54 -2.12
N LEU A 11 -17.17 23.52 -2.43
CA LEU A 11 -17.83 24.56 -3.22
C LEU A 11 -18.19 25.81 -2.43
N SER A 12 -18.21 25.74 -1.09
CA SER A 12 -18.60 26.86 -0.20
C SER A 12 -17.75 28.13 -0.34
N GLY A 13 -16.53 28.02 -0.88
CA GLY A 13 -15.61 29.14 -1.18
C GLY A 13 -15.14 29.18 -2.64
N TYR A 14 -15.91 28.61 -3.57
CA TYR A 14 -15.48 28.41 -4.94
C TYR A 14 -15.52 29.69 -5.78
N GLY A 15 -14.34 30.27 -6.03
CA GLY A 15 -14.16 31.48 -6.81
C GLY A 15 -13.73 31.25 -8.26
N ARG A 16 -13.63 32.34 -9.03
CA ARG A 16 -13.20 32.32 -10.45
C ARG A 16 -11.82 31.71 -10.66
N ASP A 17 -10.89 31.93 -9.75
CA ASP A 17 -9.53 31.40 -9.85
C ASP A 17 -9.49 29.88 -9.64
N ALA A 18 -10.30 29.36 -8.72
CA ALA A 18 -10.46 27.92 -8.53
C ALA A 18 -11.12 27.30 -9.76
N ALA A 19 -12.16 27.93 -10.32
CA ALA A 19 -12.79 27.47 -11.56
C ALA A 19 -11.82 27.39 -12.73
N ARG A 20 -10.99 28.42 -12.94
CA ARG A 20 -9.98 28.41 -14.02
C ARG A 20 -8.95 27.30 -13.82
N ALA A 21 -8.46 27.14 -12.59
CA ALA A 21 -7.46 26.12 -12.28
C ALA A 21 -8.02 24.70 -12.42
N ASP A 22 -9.23 24.44 -11.90
CA ASP A 22 -9.88 23.13 -12.01
C ASP A 22 -10.29 22.78 -13.44
N ILE A 23 -10.71 23.75 -14.25
CA ILE A 23 -10.97 23.53 -15.68
C ILE A 23 -9.68 23.15 -16.42
N GLN A 24 -8.58 23.88 -16.19
CA GLN A 24 -7.29 23.59 -16.81
C GLN A 24 -6.76 22.22 -16.38
N ALA A 25 -6.85 21.91 -15.09
CA ALA A 25 -6.43 20.62 -14.55
C ALA A 25 -7.29 19.48 -15.08
N GLY A 26 -8.61 19.63 -15.07
CA GLY A 26 -9.54 18.65 -15.60
C GLY A 26 -9.38 18.39 -17.10
N LEU A 27 -9.15 19.43 -17.91
CA LEU A 27 -8.84 19.27 -19.33
C LEU A 27 -7.54 18.47 -19.53
N THR A 28 -6.50 18.81 -18.78
CA THR A 28 -5.20 18.14 -18.85
C THR A 28 -5.30 16.67 -18.46
N VAL A 29 -5.98 16.38 -17.34
CA VAL A 29 -6.17 15.02 -16.84
C VAL A 29 -7.09 14.22 -17.75
N GLY A 30 -8.20 14.79 -18.22
CA GLY A 30 -9.13 14.13 -19.14
C GLY A 30 -8.45 13.74 -20.45
N VAL A 31 -7.65 14.64 -21.03
CA VAL A 31 -6.83 14.36 -22.22
C VAL A 31 -5.83 13.23 -21.98
N MET A 32 -5.18 13.21 -20.81
CA MET A 32 -4.22 12.16 -20.44
C MET A 32 -4.91 10.82 -20.18
N LEU A 33 -6.13 10.84 -19.63
CA LEU A 33 -6.90 9.67 -19.24
C LEU A 33 -7.36 8.85 -20.45
N VAL A 34 -7.64 9.48 -21.59
CA VAL A 34 -8.10 8.80 -22.82
C VAL A 34 -7.10 7.75 -23.32
N PRO A 35 -5.86 8.10 -23.72
CA PRO A 35 -4.92 7.10 -24.22
C PRO A 35 -4.48 6.13 -23.13
N GLN A 36 -4.36 6.59 -21.88
CA GLN A 36 -3.99 5.71 -20.76
C GLN A 36 -5.09 4.70 -20.43
N GLY A 37 -6.35 5.11 -20.42
CA GLY A 37 -7.49 4.25 -20.14
C GLY A 37 -7.58 3.14 -21.17
N MET A 38 -7.48 3.47 -22.45
CA MET A 38 -7.43 2.49 -23.54
C MET A 38 -6.27 1.50 -23.38
N ALA A 39 -5.08 2.01 -23.05
CA ALA A 39 -3.92 1.16 -22.82
C ALA A 39 -4.12 0.21 -21.62
N TYR A 40 -4.67 0.72 -20.51
CA TYR A 40 -4.92 -0.09 -19.32
C TYR A 40 -6.08 -1.07 -19.46
N ALA A 41 -7.05 -0.82 -20.34
CA ALA A 41 -8.03 -1.83 -20.73
C ALA A 41 -7.37 -3.00 -21.45
N LEU A 42 -6.42 -2.74 -22.35
CA LEU A 42 -5.64 -3.81 -23.01
C LEU A 42 -4.80 -4.62 -22.02
N VAL A 43 -4.21 -3.96 -21.00
CA VAL A 43 -3.53 -4.67 -19.89
C VAL A 43 -4.51 -5.58 -19.14
N ALA A 44 -5.75 -5.12 -18.95
CA ALA A 44 -6.82 -5.88 -18.31
C ALA A 44 -7.43 -6.95 -19.22
N GLY A 45 -6.93 -7.17 -20.44
CA GLY A 45 -7.49 -8.11 -21.41
C GLY A 45 -8.83 -7.68 -22.02
N LEU A 46 -9.24 -6.42 -21.81
CA LEU A 46 -10.52 -5.89 -22.27
C LEU A 46 -10.36 -5.04 -23.53
N PRO A 47 -11.43 -4.91 -24.35
CA PRO A 47 -11.47 -3.93 -25.43
C PRO A 47 -11.20 -2.49 -24.91
N PRO A 48 -10.51 -1.63 -25.70
CA PRO A 48 -10.12 -0.28 -25.26
C PRO A 48 -11.24 0.60 -24.70
N ILE A 49 -12.48 0.41 -25.16
CA ILE A 49 -13.65 1.18 -24.74
C ILE A 49 -13.93 1.05 -23.22
N TYR A 50 -13.69 -0.13 -22.63
CA TYR A 50 -13.88 -0.36 -21.19
C TYR A 50 -12.95 0.52 -20.34
N GLY A 51 -11.81 0.93 -20.91
CA GLY A 51 -10.89 1.89 -20.29
C GLY A 51 -11.43 3.31 -20.25
N LEU A 52 -12.20 3.70 -21.27
CA LEU A 52 -12.89 4.99 -21.31
C LEU A 52 -14.09 4.98 -20.37
N TYR A 53 -14.85 3.88 -20.31
CA TYR A 53 -15.95 3.72 -19.35
C TYR A 53 -15.47 3.79 -17.90
N ALA A 54 -14.34 3.12 -17.60
CA ALA A 54 -13.65 3.24 -16.32
C ALA A 54 -13.19 4.66 -15.99
N GLY A 55 -12.92 5.49 -17.01
CA GLY A 55 -12.56 6.90 -16.86
C GLY A 55 -13.75 7.86 -16.75
N LEU A 56 -15.00 7.38 -16.75
CA LEU A 56 -16.20 8.21 -16.81
C LEU A 56 -16.98 8.20 -15.48
N ILE A 57 -17.87 7.22 -15.29
CA ILE A 57 -18.80 7.20 -14.15
C ILE A 57 -18.08 7.01 -12.81
N PRO A 58 -17.11 6.07 -12.65
CA PRO A 58 -16.36 5.95 -11.40
C PRO A 58 -15.67 7.25 -10.99
N LEU A 59 -15.13 8.00 -11.95
CA LEU A 59 -14.48 9.29 -11.72
C LEU A 59 -15.48 10.36 -11.23
N VAL A 60 -16.69 10.41 -11.81
CA VAL A 60 -17.76 11.31 -11.34
C VAL A 60 -18.13 10.99 -9.89
N LEU A 61 -18.38 9.71 -9.58
CA LEU A 61 -18.77 9.30 -8.23
C LEU A 61 -17.66 9.61 -7.21
N TYR A 62 -16.40 9.35 -7.56
CA TYR A 62 -15.29 9.75 -6.70
C TYR A 62 -15.21 11.26 -6.51
N ALA A 63 -15.40 12.06 -7.57
CA ALA A 63 -15.38 13.52 -7.45
C ALA A 63 -16.46 14.06 -6.50
N LEU A 64 -17.61 13.41 -6.42
CA LEU A 64 -18.69 13.78 -5.50
C LEU A 64 -18.39 13.38 -4.04
N PHE A 65 -17.91 12.16 -3.81
CA PHE A 65 -17.83 11.56 -2.46
C PHE A 65 -16.43 11.50 -1.86
N GLY A 66 -15.37 11.67 -2.67
CA GLY A 66 -13.97 11.63 -2.24
C GLY A 66 -13.56 12.87 -1.48
N THR A 67 -12.71 12.69 -0.46
CA THR A 67 -12.16 13.79 0.36
C THR A 67 -10.89 14.39 -0.24
N SER A 68 -10.17 13.64 -1.08
CA SER A 68 -8.96 14.13 -1.73
C SER A 68 -9.25 15.03 -2.94
N ARG A 69 -8.89 16.31 -2.81
CA ARG A 69 -9.07 17.35 -3.84
C ARG A 69 -8.28 17.11 -5.14
N HIS A 70 -7.23 16.29 -5.07
CA HIS A 70 -6.29 16.09 -6.17
C HIS A 70 -6.34 14.69 -6.77
N LEU A 71 -6.89 13.70 -6.06
CA LEU A 71 -6.81 12.30 -6.48
C LEU A 71 -7.59 12.10 -7.78
N ALA A 72 -6.88 11.63 -8.80
CA ALA A 72 -7.45 11.35 -10.12
C ALA A 72 -7.77 9.86 -10.26
N VAL A 73 -9.04 9.50 -10.04
CA VAL A 73 -9.54 8.12 -10.14
C VAL A 73 -9.75 7.69 -11.60
N GLY A 74 -9.43 6.43 -11.88
CA GLY A 74 -9.65 5.80 -13.19
C GLY A 74 -8.94 4.46 -13.27
N PRO A 75 -8.81 3.86 -14.46
CA PRO A 75 -8.05 2.62 -14.62
C PRO A 75 -6.56 2.86 -14.33
N VAL A 76 -5.89 1.90 -13.69
CA VAL A 76 -4.44 1.94 -13.42
C VAL A 76 -3.81 0.62 -13.78
N ALA A 77 -2.52 0.65 -14.13
CA ALA A 77 -1.79 -0.50 -14.65
C ALA A 77 -1.81 -1.72 -13.70
N MET A 78 -1.63 -1.50 -12.39
CA MET A 78 -1.59 -2.59 -11.40
C MET A 78 -2.95 -3.27 -11.23
N ILE A 79 -4.03 -2.48 -11.13
CA ILE A 79 -5.40 -3.01 -11.02
C ILE A 79 -5.82 -3.70 -12.33
N SER A 80 -5.45 -3.15 -13.48
CA SER A 80 -5.66 -3.82 -14.77
C SER A 80 -4.97 -5.17 -14.83
N LEU A 81 -3.72 -5.27 -14.37
CA LEU A 81 -3.02 -6.57 -14.29
C LEU A 81 -3.78 -7.55 -13.39
N LEU A 82 -4.19 -7.10 -12.19
CA LEU A 82 -4.93 -7.93 -11.25
C LEU A 82 -6.26 -8.43 -11.82
N VAL A 83 -6.98 -7.57 -12.55
CA VAL A 83 -8.21 -7.94 -13.26
C VAL A 83 -7.90 -9.02 -14.29
N ALA A 84 -6.86 -8.84 -15.11
CA ALA A 84 -6.50 -9.84 -16.11
C ALA A 84 -6.17 -11.19 -15.47
N THR A 85 -5.31 -11.20 -14.45
CA THR A 85 -4.88 -12.45 -13.76
C THR A 85 -6.03 -13.15 -13.06
N ALA A 86 -7.03 -12.41 -12.58
CA ALA A 86 -8.19 -12.98 -11.90
C ALA A 86 -9.21 -13.55 -12.90
N VAL A 87 -9.41 -12.90 -14.04
CA VAL A 87 -10.48 -13.24 -15.00
C VAL A 87 -10.04 -14.31 -16.00
N GLU A 88 -8.81 -14.21 -16.49
CA GLU A 88 -8.29 -15.07 -17.55
C GLU A 88 -8.44 -16.59 -17.32
N PRO A 89 -8.06 -17.16 -16.16
CA PRO A 89 -8.24 -18.58 -15.91
C PRO A 89 -9.71 -19.00 -15.76
N LEU A 90 -10.62 -18.05 -15.51
CA LEU A 90 -12.04 -18.30 -15.26
C LEU A 90 -12.92 -18.11 -16.50
N ALA A 91 -12.44 -17.33 -17.48
CA ALA A 91 -13.17 -17.02 -18.70
C ALA A 91 -13.18 -18.17 -19.71
N GLY A 92 -12.20 -19.08 -19.65
CA GLY A 92 -12.12 -20.24 -20.55
C GLY A 92 -12.01 -19.87 -22.04
N GLY A 93 -11.49 -18.68 -22.35
CA GLY A 93 -11.36 -18.15 -23.72
C GLY A 93 -12.61 -17.46 -24.28
N ASP A 94 -13.72 -17.40 -23.52
CA ASP A 94 -14.93 -16.69 -23.92
C ASP A 94 -14.81 -15.18 -23.60
N ALA A 95 -14.88 -14.35 -24.64
CA ALA A 95 -14.72 -12.90 -24.53
C ALA A 95 -15.87 -12.21 -23.78
N ASP A 96 -17.11 -12.66 -23.96
CA ASP A 96 -18.28 -12.07 -23.30
C ASP A 96 -18.25 -12.44 -21.81
N ARG A 97 -17.87 -13.68 -21.52
CA ARG A 97 -17.63 -14.15 -20.16
C ARG A 97 -16.50 -13.37 -19.48
N TYR A 98 -15.42 -13.10 -20.19
CA TYR A 98 -14.29 -12.32 -19.70
C TYR A 98 -14.74 -10.92 -19.26
N VAL A 99 -15.46 -10.23 -20.14
CA VAL A 99 -16.05 -8.91 -19.82
C VAL A 99 -16.94 -9.01 -18.59
N ALA A 100 -17.87 -9.96 -18.54
CA ALA A 100 -18.81 -10.12 -17.43
C ALA A 100 -18.10 -10.30 -16.09
N LEU A 101 -17.06 -11.14 -16.04
CA LEU A 101 -16.25 -11.38 -14.83
C LEU A 101 -15.46 -10.12 -14.43
N ALA A 102 -14.87 -9.41 -15.39
CA ALA A 102 -14.12 -8.17 -15.12
C ALA A 102 -15.03 -7.06 -14.55
N LEU A 103 -16.26 -6.93 -15.05
CA LEU A 103 -17.25 -6.01 -14.49
C LEU A 103 -17.72 -6.48 -13.11
N THR A 104 -17.94 -7.78 -12.92
CA THR A 104 -18.31 -8.36 -11.62
C THR A 104 -17.24 -8.10 -10.55
N LEU A 105 -15.96 -8.12 -10.90
CA LEU A 105 -14.88 -7.68 -10.01
C LEU A 105 -15.07 -6.24 -9.52
N SER A 106 -15.56 -5.33 -10.38
CA SER A 106 -15.88 -3.94 -9.99
C SER A 106 -17.00 -3.89 -8.95
N LEU A 107 -18.05 -4.68 -9.14
CA LEU A 107 -19.15 -4.77 -8.19
C LEU A 107 -18.69 -5.31 -6.83
N VAL A 108 -17.99 -6.44 -6.82
CA VAL A 108 -17.61 -7.13 -5.57
C VAL A 108 -16.53 -6.35 -4.81
N SER A 109 -15.53 -5.81 -5.51
CA SER A 109 -14.51 -4.96 -4.89
C SER A 109 -15.12 -3.66 -4.35
N GLY A 110 -16.03 -3.03 -5.11
CA GLY A 110 -16.75 -1.84 -4.69
C GLY A 110 -17.64 -2.08 -3.47
N ALA A 111 -18.36 -3.20 -3.44
CA ALA A 111 -19.18 -3.61 -2.31
C ALA A 111 -18.35 -3.86 -1.05
N ALA A 112 -17.21 -4.55 -1.18
CA ALA A 112 -16.29 -4.77 -0.07
C ALA A 112 -15.72 -3.46 0.49
N LEU A 113 -15.27 -2.56 -0.38
CA LEU A 113 -14.75 -1.24 0.02
C LEU A 113 -15.83 -0.39 0.70
N LEU A 114 -17.06 -0.40 0.18
CA LEU A 114 -18.18 0.29 0.80
C LEU A 114 -18.48 -0.29 2.18
N ALA A 115 -18.51 -1.62 2.33
CA ALA A 115 -18.71 -2.29 3.61
C ALA A 115 -17.62 -1.91 4.63
N PHE A 116 -16.34 -1.92 4.24
CA PHE A 116 -15.25 -1.45 5.09
C PHE A 116 -15.37 0.03 5.46
N GLY A 117 -15.80 0.87 4.51
CA GLY A 117 -16.03 2.29 4.74
C GLY A 117 -17.20 2.59 5.68
N LEU A 118 -18.24 1.74 5.67
CA LEU A 118 -19.37 1.80 6.61
C LEU A 118 -18.99 1.28 7.99
N ALA A 119 -18.14 0.24 8.07
CA ALA A 119 -17.60 -0.29 9.31
C ALA A 119 -16.49 0.59 9.95
N GLN A 120 -16.21 1.77 9.39
CA GLN A 120 -15.11 2.65 9.80
C GLN A 120 -13.74 1.97 9.80
N ALA A 121 -13.54 0.98 8.94
CA ALA A 121 -12.31 0.21 8.83
C ALA A 121 -11.20 0.95 8.06
N GLY A 122 -11.14 2.29 8.20
CA GLY A 122 -10.12 3.13 7.54
C GLY A 122 -8.70 2.80 7.99
N PHE A 123 -8.55 2.20 9.18
CA PHE A 123 -7.28 1.70 9.70
C PHE A 123 -6.66 0.59 8.84
N LEU A 124 -7.47 -0.10 8.01
CA LEU A 124 -6.99 -1.15 7.09
C LEU A 124 -5.88 -0.66 6.15
N ALA A 125 -5.82 0.65 5.89
CA ALA A 125 -4.74 1.29 5.14
C ALA A 125 -3.35 1.07 5.74
N SER A 126 -3.26 0.63 7.00
CA SER A 126 -2.02 0.44 7.73
C SER A 126 -1.49 -0.99 7.67
N PHE A 127 -2.22 -1.93 7.05
CA PHE A 127 -1.86 -3.36 7.08
C PHE A 127 -0.98 -3.84 5.92
N LEU A 128 -0.87 -3.12 4.80
CA LEU A 128 0.28 -3.34 3.91
C LEU A 128 1.43 -2.47 4.36
N SER A 129 2.51 -3.14 4.71
CA SER A 129 3.77 -2.47 4.96
C SER A 129 4.38 -1.96 3.65
N HIS A 130 5.13 -0.87 3.78
CA HIS A 130 5.87 -0.26 2.67
C HIS A 130 6.80 -1.26 1.91
N PRO A 131 7.50 -2.20 2.59
CA PRO A 131 8.28 -3.23 1.89
C PRO A 131 7.46 -4.17 1.00
N VAL A 132 6.27 -4.59 1.45
CA VAL A 132 5.38 -5.44 0.65
C VAL A 132 4.94 -4.71 -0.61
N LEU A 133 4.54 -3.44 -0.47
CA LEU A 133 4.16 -2.61 -1.62
C LEU A 133 5.34 -2.43 -2.58
N THR A 134 6.54 -2.19 -2.07
CA THR A 134 7.77 -2.04 -2.88
C THR A 134 8.06 -3.30 -3.69
N GLY A 135 8.00 -4.48 -3.06
CA GLY A 135 8.18 -5.78 -3.72
C GLY A 135 7.12 -6.05 -4.78
N PHE A 136 5.85 -5.84 -4.44
CA PHE A 136 4.71 -6.04 -5.33
C PHE A 136 4.76 -5.09 -6.54
N THR A 137 4.98 -3.79 -6.33
CA THR A 137 5.03 -2.80 -7.41
C THR A 137 6.16 -3.08 -8.39
N ALA A 138 7.33 -3.51 -7.91
CA ALA A 138 8.43 -3.92 -8.78
C ALA A 138 8.07 -5.17 -9.61
N ALA A 139 7.43 -6.16 -9.00
CA ALA A 139 6.99 -7.37 -9.71
C ALA A 139 5.92 -7.05 -10.77
N ALA A 140 4.91 -6.25 -10.40
CA ALA A 140 3.86 -5.81 -11.32
C ALA A 140 4.46 -5.04 -12.51
N ALA A 141 5.46 -4.17 -12.28
CA ALA A 141 6.14 -3.46 -13.35
C ALA A 141 6.84 -4.40 -14.35
N LEU A 142 7.48 -5.47 -13.85
CA LEU A 142 8.13 -6.48 -14.68
C LEU A 142 7.11 -7.32 -15.47
N ILE A 143 6.02 -7.77 -14.83
CA ILE A 143 4.95 -8.56 -15.46
C ILE A 143 4.22 -7.72 -16.54
N ILE A 144 3.88 -6.47 -16.22
CA ILE A 144 3.25 -5.57 -17.19
C ILE A 144 4.26 -5.29 -18.31
N GLY A 145 5.51 -4.98 -17.98
CA GLY A 145 6.54 -4.71 -18.99
C GLY A 145 6.73 -5.86 -19.99
N SER A 146 6.83 -7.10 -19.50
CA SER A 146 6.96 -8.28 -20.38
C SER A 146 5.71 -8.52 -21.21
N SER A 147 4.51 -8.39 -20.63
CA SER A 147 3.25 -8.60 -21.35
C SER A 147 3.00 -7.55 -22.44
N GLN A 148 3.54 -6.33 -22.31
CA GLN A 148 3.40 -5.28 -23.32
C GLN A 148 4.40 -5.37 -24.46
N LEU A 149 5.51 -6.08 -24.27
CA LEU A 149 6.55 -6.20 -25.29
C LEU A 149 6.04 -6.93 -26.54
N LYS A 150 5.01 -7.78 -26.42
CA LYS A 150 4.31 -8.41 -27.57
C LYS A 150 3.70 -7.38 -28.54
N HIS A 151 3.15 -6.28 -28.02
CA HIS A 151 2.57 -5.23 -28.85
C HIS A 151 3.64 -4.38 -29.56
N VAL A 152 4.80 -4.19 -28.92
CA VAL A 152 5.93 -3.47 -29.52
C VAL A 152 6.64 -4.33 -30.56
N LEU A 153 6.82 -5.62 -30.30
CA LEU A 153 7.40 -6.56 -31.27
C LEU A 153 6.40 -6.94 -32.38
N GLY A 154 5.10 -6.71 -32.18
CA GLY A 154 4.06 -7.07 -33.13
C GLY A 154 3.87 -8.57 -33.31
N VAL A 155 4.18 -9.36 -32.26
CA VAL A 155 4.04 -10.82 -32.28
C VAL A 155 2.82 -11.26 -31.45
N PRO A 156 2.08 -12.30 -31.89
CA PRO A 156 1.06 -12.90 -31.06
C PRO A 156 1.73 -13.68 -29.93
N VAL A 157 1.36 -13.38 -28.69
CA VAL A 157 1.78 -14.11 -27.49
C VAL A 157 0.52 -14.36 -26.69
N GLU A 158 0.28 -15.62 -26.35
CA GLU A 158 -0.89 -16.01 -25.57
C GLU A 158 -0.84 -15.32 -24.20
N SER A 159 -1.95 -14.70 -23.84
CA SER A 159 -2.14 -14.11 -22.51
C SER A 159 -2.26 -15.25 -21.46
N GLY A 160 -2.06 -14.96 -20.17
CA GLY A 160 -2.32 -15.92 -19.09
C GLY A 160 -1.15 -16.79 -18.64
N HIS A 161 -0.03 -16.69 -19.35
CA HIS A 161 1.21 -17.36 -18.97
C HIS A 161 1.88 -16.67 -17.78
N ASN A 162 2.53 -17.46 -16.91
CA ASN A 162 3.40 -16.95 -15.86
C ASN A 162 4.54 -16.09 -16.48
N PHE A 163 5.11 -15.17 -15.70
CA PHE A 163 6.15 -14.24 -16.17
C PHE A 163 7.27 -14.93 -16.97
N ILE A 164 7.76 -16.08 -16.49
CA ILE A 164 8.81 -16.86 -17.17
C ILE A 164 8.32 -17.30 -18.56
N SER A 165 7.17 -17.97 -18.62
CA SER A 165 6.59 -18.46 -19.88
C SER A 165 6.38 -17.34 -20.90
N THR A 166 5.91 -16.16 -20.47
CA THR A 166 5.79 -15.00 -21.35
C THR A 166 7.15 -14.57 -21.91
N ILE A 167 8.18 -14.47 -21.07
CA ILE A 167 9.53 -14.09 -21.52
C ILE A 167 10.14 -15.15 -22.44
N THR A 168 9.97 -16.43 -22.15
CA THR A 168 10.51 -17.52 -22.98
C THR A 168 9.83 -17.60 -24.34
N GLU A 169 8.50 -17.46 -24.40
CA GLU A 169 7.77 -17.43 -25.67
C GLU A 169 8.17 -16.20 -26.49
N LEU A 170 8.26 -15.03 -25.84
CA LEU A 170 8.65 -13.80 -26.49
C LEU A 170 10.06 -13.88 -27.06
N ALA A 171 11.01 -14.47 -26.31
CA ALA A 171 12.37 -14.71 -26.77
C ALA A 171 12.41 -15.63 -28.01
N GLY A 172 11.56 -16.66 -28.03
CA GLY A 172 11.41 -17.56 -29.19
C GLY A 172 10.83 -16.88 -30.43
N ARG A 173 9.93 -15.91 -30.26
CA ARG A 173 9.26 -15.20 -31.36
C ARG A 173 9.96 -13.92 -31.83
N VAL A 174 11.10 -13.53 -31.25
CA VAL A 174 11.87 -12.36 -31.72
C VAL A 174 12.16 -12.38 -33.24
N PRO A 175 12.50 -13.53 -33.86
CA PRO A 175 12.71 -13.59 -35.31
C PRO A 175 11.46 -13.28 -36.14
N GLU A 176 10.26 -13.44 -35.57
CA GLU A 176 8.96 -13.16 -36.21
C GLU A 176 8.49 -11.72 -35.99
N ALA A 177 9.31 -10.87 -35.36
CA ALA A 177 8.94 -9.51 -35.01
C ALA A 177 8.57 -8.68 -36.24
N ASN A 178 7.43 -7.99 -36.15
CA ASN A 178 6.98 -7.07 -37.18
C ASN A 178 7.78 -5.77 -37.08
N LEU A 179 8.63 -5.51 -38.07
CA LEU A 179 9.51 -4.33 -38.09
C LEU A 179 8.73 -3.00 -38.05
N GLN A 180 7.52 -2.96 -38.61
CA GLN A 180 6.66 -1.77 -38.56
C GLN A 180 6.20 -1.51 -37.12
N ALA A 181 5.73 -2.54 -36.42
CA ALA A 181 5.34 -2.43 -35.02
C ALA A 181 6.52 -2.01 -34.13
N VAL A 182 7.70 -2.60 -34.35
CA VAL A 182 8.93 -2.24 -33.63
C VAL A 182 9.29 -0.78 -33.86
N ALA A 183 9.24 -0.30 -35.11
CA ALA A 183 9.51 1.10 -35.43
C ALA A 183 8.55 2.06 -34.71
N PHE A 184 7.24 1.80 -34.75
CA PHE A 184 6.25 2.61 -34.05
C PHE A 184 6.45 2.56 -32.52
N GLY A 185 6.72 1.39 -31.95
CA GLY A 185 6.93 1.23 -30.52
C GLY A 185 8.19 1.95 -30.02
N VAL A 186 9.34 1.73 -30.68
CA VAL A 186 10.62 2.36 -30.32
C VAL A 186 10.55 3.88 -30.50
N LEU A 187 10.00 4.35 -31.63
CA LEU A 187 9.84 5.78 -31.88
C LEU A 187 8.87 6.41 -30.87
N GLY A 188 7.76 5.73 -30.56
CA GLY A 188 6.82 6.14 -29.52
C GLY A 188 7.50 6.30 -28.16
N ILE A 189 8.28 5.31 -27.72
CA ILE A 189 9.07 5.39 -26.48
C ILE A 189 10.05 6.56 -26.54
N ALA A 190 10.79 6.71 -27.63
CA ALA A 190 11.76 7.80 -27.79
C ALA A 190 11.09 9.18 -27.68
N ILE A 191 9.99 9.39 -28.38
CA ILE A 191 9.22 10.65 -28.34
C ILE A 191 8.70 10.91 -26.92
N LEU A 192 8.12 9.91 -26.25
CA LEU A 192 7.63 10.06 -24.87
C LEU A 192 8.75 10.47 -23.90
N LEU A 193 9.92 9.83 -24.01
CA LEU A 193 11.08 10.14 -23.16
C LEU A 193 11.66 11.53 -23.45
N ILE A 194 11.74 11.91 -24.73
CA ILE A 194 12.21 13.24 -25.16
C ILE A 194 11.25 14.32 -24.66
N LEU A 195 9.94 14.18 -24.89
CA LEU A 195 8.94 15.16 -24.42
C LEU A 195 8.99 15.31 -22.90
N ARG A 196 9.16 14.21 -22.15
CA ARG A 196 9.30 14.24 -20.69
C ARG A 196 10.52 15.04 -20.21
N ARG A 197 11.59 15.11 -21.02
CA ARG A 197 12.78 15.93 -20.73
C ARG A 197 12.63 17.38 -21.18
N VAL A 198 12.02 17.61 -22.34
CA VAL A 198 11.88 18.96 -22.93
C VAL A 198 10.81 19.77 -22.19
N ASN A 199 9.59 19.24 -22.04
CA ASN A 199 8.51 19.95 -21.39
C ASN A 199 7.52 18.99 -20.71
N ARG A 200 7.61 18.91 -19.38
CA ARG A 200 6.73 18.08 -18.54
C ARG A 200 5.25 18.48 -18.59
N ARG A 201 4.91 19.67 -19.08
CA ARG A 201 3.52 20.15 -19.17
C ARG A 201 2.76 19.61 -20.39
N TRP A 202 3.46 19.07 -21.38
CA TRP A 202 2.81 18.58 -22.60
C TRP A 202 2.23 17.17 -22.36
N PRO A 203 1.00 16.88 -22.84
CA PRO A 203 0.40 15.57 -22.71
C PRO A 203 1.07 14.60 -23.70
N GLY A 204 2.27 14.12 -23.37
CA GLY A 204 3.11 13.35 -24.30
C GLY A 204 2.41 12.11 -24.87
N ALA A 205 1.59 11.42 -24.07
CA ALA A 205 0.79 10.29 -24.54
C ALA A 205 -0.21 10.69 -25.64
N LEU A 206 -0.89 11.83 -25.50
CA LEU A 206 -1.79 12.33 -26.54
C LEU A 206 -1.01 12.70 -27.81
N VAL A 207 0.10 13.43 -27.66
CA VAL A 207 0.92 13.86 -28.80
C VAL A 207 1.37 12.65 -29.62
N VAL A 208 1.86 11.61 -28.95
CA VAL A 208 2.31 10.37 -29.61
C VAL A 208 1.15 9.62 -30.25
N VAL A 209 -0.01 9.54 -29.59
CA VAL A 209 -1.21 8.93 -30.18
C VAL A 209 -1.65 9.66 -31.43
N VAL A 210 -1.81 10.98 -31.39
CA VAL A 210 -2.25 11.78 -32.54
C VAL A 210 -1.25 11.66 -33.69
N ALA A 211 0.05 11.83 -33.42
CA ALA A 211 1.08 11.73 -34.44
C ALA A 211 1.15 10.34 -35.07
N ALA A 212 1.13 9.28 -34.26
CA ALA A 212 1.19 7.91 -34.76
C ALA A 212 -0.05 7.50 -35.54
N THR A 213 -1.24 7.90 -35.08
CA THR A 213 -2.49 7.68 -35.83
C THR A 213 -2.43 8.40 -37.18
N ALA A 214 -1.98 9.66 -37.23
CA ALA A 214 -1.87 10.40 -38.48
C ALA A 214 -0.91 9.74 -39.47
N VAL A 215 0.28 9.32 -39.00
CA VAL A 215 1.26 8.60 -39.82
C VAL A 215 0.70 7.26 -40.29
N SER A 216 0.06 6.49 -39.41
CA SER A 216 -0.52 5.19 -39.76
C SER A 216 -1.67 5.32 -40.76
N TRP A 217 -2.44 6.41 -40.71
CA TRP A 217 -3.52 6.67 -41.65
C TRP A 217 -3.00 7.09 -43.04
N LEU A 218 -1.95 7.92 -43.09
CA LEU A 218 -1.30 8.35 -44.32
C LEU A 218 -0.62 7.19 -45.05
N LEU A 219 -0.01 6.28 -44.30
CA LEU A 219 0.73 5.13 -44.83
C LEU A 219 -0.07 3.83 -44.80
N ARG A 220 -1.41 3.90 -44.69
CA ARG A 220 -2.28 2.72 -44.51
C ARG A 220 -2.08 1.63 -45.57
N ASP A 221 -1.81 2.03 -46.81
CA ASP A 221 -1.62 1.09 -47.93
C ASP A 221 -0.26 0.36 -47.86
N SER A 222 0.72 0.94 -47.15
CA SER A 222 2.07 0.39 -46.97
C SER A 222 2.24 -0.36 -45.64
N LEU A 223 1.32 -0.18 -44.68
CA LEU A 223 1.37 -0.72 -43.32
C LEU A 223 0.39 -1.89 -43.10
N THR A 224 0.27 -2.78 -44.09
CA THR A 224 -0.74 -3.87 -44.08
C THR A 224 -0.52 -4.92 -42.99
N GLY A 225 0.70 -5.06 -42.46
CA GLY A 225 1.01 -5.98 -41.35
C GLY A 225 0.86 -5.37 -39.95
N LEU A 226 0.59 -4.07 -39.84
CA LEU A 226 0.58 -3.38 -38.55
C LEU A 226 -0.73 -3.63 -37.79
N SER A 227 -0.63 -4.16 -36.57
CA SER A 227 -1.82 -4.34 -35.73
C SER A 227 -2.31 -2.99 -35.19
N ILE A 228 -3.46 -2.56 -35.67
CA ILE A 228 -4.17 -1.35 -35.24
C ILE A 228 -5.31 -1.69 -34.27
N ILE A 229 -5.87 -0.67 -33.63
CA ILE A 229 -7.02 -0.84 -32.71
C ILE A 229 -8.27 -1.30 -33.46
N GLY A 230 -8.58 -0.69 -34.60
CA GLY A 230 -9.81 -0.96 -35.34
C GLY A 230 -11.02 -0.22 -34.77
N GLU A 231 -12.23 -0.73 -35.06
CA GLU A 231 -13.48 -0.08 -34.65
C GLU A 231 -13.63 -0.04 -33.13
N ILE A 232 -13.96 1.13 -32.61
CA ILE A 232 -14.36 1.35 -31.22
C ILE A 232 -15.81 1.83 -31.27
N PRO A 233 -16.75 1.11 -30.63
CA PRO A 233 -18.15 1.53 -30.58
C PRO A 233 -18.25 2.98 -30.08
N ALA A 234 -19.01 3.81 -30.80
CA ALA A 234 -19.32 5.17 -30.36
C ALA A 234 -20.51 5.13 -29.40
N GLY A 235 -20.47 5.97 -28.37
CA GLY A 235 -21.56 6.09 -27.41
C GLY A 235 -21.11 6.04 -25.95
N LEU A 236 -22.04 6.46 -25.09
CA LEU A 236 -21.91 6.30 -23.65
C LEU A 236 -22.22 4.85 -23.26
N PRO A 237 -21.70 4.34 -22.13
CA PRO A 237 -22.04 3.01 -21.67
C PRO A 237 -23.54 2.90 -21.43
N GLU A 238 -24.13 1.78 -21.85
CA GLU A 238 -25.51 1.48 -21.52
C GLU A 238 -25.63 1.24 -20.02
N LEU A 239 -26.43 2.08 -19.35
CA LEU A 239 -26.66 1.96 -17.91
C LEU A 239 -27.58 0.77 -17.65
N GLY A 240 -27.06 -0.23 -16.95
CA GLY A 240 -27.77 -1.45 -16.63
C GLY A 240 -26.88 -2.41 -15.87
N ALA A 241 -27.46 -3.42 -15.23
CA ALA A 241 -26.65 -4.49 -14.65
C ALA A 241 -26.15 -5.40 -15.79
N PRO A 242 -24.83 -5.52 -16.02
CA PRO A 242 -24.28 -6.57 -16.87
C PRO A 242 -24.78 -7.95 -16.43
N ALA A 243 -24.80 -8.92 -17.34
CA ALA A 243 -25.11 -10.30 -16.98
C ALA A 243 -24.08 -10.81 -15.96
N PHE A 244 -24.54 -11.21 -14.77
CA PHE A 244 -23.71 -11.82 -13.74
C PHE A 244 -24.49 -12.92 -13.02
N SER A 245 -23.78 -13.94 -12.55
CA SER A 245 -24.36 -14.99 -11.71
C SER A 245 -23.82 -14.93 -10.29
N PHE A 246 -24.58 -15.45 -9.32
CA PHE A 246 -24.08 -15.59 -7.95
C PHE A 246 -22.86 -16.53 -7.86
N ALA A 247 -22.77 -17.50 -8.77
CA ALA A 247 -21.60 -18.36 -8.87
C ALA A 247 -20.35 -17.54 -9.27
N ASP A 248 -20.51 -16.56 -10.16
CA ASP A 248 -19.42 -15.68 -10.61
C ASP A 248 -18.94 -14.81 -9.46
N VAL A 249 -19.87 -14.24 -8.69
CA VAL A 249 -19.56 -13.46 -7.50
C VAL A 249 -18.73 -14.27 -6.52
N ARG A 250 -19.13 -15.52 -6.24
CA ARG A 250 -18.37 -16.41 -5.34
C ARG A 250 -16.99 -16.74 -5.89
N LEU A 251 -16.88 -16.93 -7.20
CA LEU A 251 -15.64 -17.29 -7.88
C LEU A 251 -14.62 -16.14 -7.84
N VAL A 252 -15.06 -14.91 -8.10
CA VAL A 252 -14.17 -13.74 -8.17
C VAL A 252 -13.98 -13.03 -6.83
N ALA A 253 -14.74 -13.39 -5.78
CA ALA A 253 -14.69 -12.71 -4.49
C ALA A 253 -13.30 -12.62 -3.85
N PRO A 254 -12.46 -13.67 -3.83
CA PRO A 254 -11.11 -13.57 -3.27
C PRO A 254 -10.25 -12.53 -3.99
N SER A 255 -10.23 -12.58 -5.32
CA SER A 255 -9.49 -11.64 -6.17
C SER A 255 -10.04 -10.22 -6.04
N ALA A 256 -11.36 -10.05 -5.96
CA ALA A 256 -12.02 -8.76 -5.78
C ALA A 256 -11.65 -8.09 -4.45
N LEU A 257 -11.49 -8.87 -3.37
CA LEU A 257 -11.02 -8.35 -2.07
C LEU A 257 -9.59 -7.83 -2.16
N VAL A 258 -8.70 -8.58 -2.83
CA VAL A 258 -7.31 -8.16 -3.05
C VAL A 258 -7.28 -6.90 -3.92
N ILE A 259 -8.00 -6.88 -5.05
CA ILE A 259 -8.11 -5.72 -5.94
C ILE A 259 -8.62 -4.48 -5.20
N GLY A 260 -9.70 -4.64 -4.42
CA GLY A 260 -10.27 -3.56 -3.63
C GLY A 260 -9.27 -3.02 -2.62
N LEU A 261 -8.65 -3.89 -1.81
CA LEU A 261 -7.69 -3.49 -0.78
C LEU A 261 -6.46 -2.81 -1.40
N VAL A 262 -5.85 -3.40 -2.42
CA VAL A 262 -4.69 -2.84 -3.14
C VAL A 262 -5.05 -1.49 -3.77
N GLY A 263 -6.20 -1.40 -4.42
CA GLY A 263 -6.69 -0.15 -4.99
C GLY A 263 -6.87 0.93 -3.93
N TYR A 264 -7.52 0.61 -2.82
CA TYR A 264 -7.69 1.54 -1.70
C TYR A 264 -6.35 2.00 -1.13
N MET A 265 -5.38 1.10 -0.94
CA MET A 265 -4.09 1.45 -0.37
C MET A 265 -3.24 2.34 -1.28
N GLU A 266 -3.26 2.09 -2.59
CA GLU A 266 -2.64 2.98 -3.57
C GLU A 266 -3.30 4.37 -3.49
N SER A 267 -4.63 4.41 -3.52
CA SER A 267 -5.40 5.66 -3.44
C SER A 267 -5.13 6.44 -2.17
N ILE A 268 -5.20 5.80 -0.99
CA ILE A 268 -5.06 6.48 0.30
C ILE A 268 -3.64 6.98 0.53
N ALA A 269 -2.62 6.26 0.04
CA ALA A 269 -1.23 6.69 0.11
C ALA A 269 -1.02 7.97 -0.72
N ILE A 270 -1.54 8.00 -1.95
CA ILE A 270 -1.49 9.18 -2.82
C ILE A 270 -2.28 10.33 -2.20
N ALA A 271 -3.52 10.06 -1.76
CA ALA A 271 -4.40 11.06 -1.16
C ALA A 271 -3.78 11.71 0.08
N LYS A 272 -3.24 10.92 1.02
CA LYS A 272 -2.53 11.43 2.21
C LYS A 272 -1.29 12.24 1.84
N SER A 273 -0.52 11.79 0.85
CA SER A 273 0.65 12.52 0.35
C SER A 273 0.28 13.91 -0.19
N MET A 274 -0.79 13.99 -1.00
CA MET A 274 -1.29 15.27 -1.53
C MET A 274 -1.87 16.15 -0.42
N ALA A 275 -2.61 15.56 0.52
CA ALA A 275 -3.19 16.27 1.65
C ALA A 275 -2.14 16.90 2.56
N ASN A 276 -1.05 16.18 2.82
CA ASN A 276 0.08 16.70 3.59
C ASN A 276 0.77 17.86 2.88
N ARG A 277 0.93 17.80 1.54
CA ARG A 277 1.53 18.89 0.75
C ARG A 277 0.68 20.16 0.70
N HIS A 278 -0.64 20.01 0.67
CA HIS A 278 -1.59 21.12 0.54
C HIS A 278 -2.34 21.44 1.83
N SER A 279 -1.88 20.89 2.97
CA SER A 279 -2.38 21.16 4.32
C SER A 279 -3.89 20.98 4.50
N TYR A 280 -4.46 19.91 3.95
CA TYR A 280 -5.86 19.51 4.21
C TYR A 280 -5.93 18.11 4.82
N LYS A 281 -7.09 17.73 5.35
CA LYS A 281 -7.31 16.42 5.99
C LYS A 281 -7.97 15.44 5.03
N ILE A 282 -7.57 14.17 5.14
CA ILE A 282 -8.22 13.03 4.47
C ILE A 282 -8.92 12.20 5.53
N ASP A 283 -10.15 11.78 5.26
CA ASP A 283 -10.85 10.76 6.04
C ASP A 283 -10.67 9.40 5.33
N PRO A 284 -9.86 8.47 5.88
CA PRO A 284 -9.64 7.16 5.26
C PRO A 284 -10.92 6.33 5.07
N SER A 285 -11.89 6.44 5.99
CA SER A 285 -13.16 5.72 5.86
C SER A 285 -14.08 6.37 4.83
N ALA A 286 -14.00 7.68 4.62
CA ALA A 286 -14.69 8.33 3.51
C ALA A 286 -14.11 7.92 2.15
N GLU A 287 -12.78 7.79 2.04
CA GLU A 287 -12.13 7.30 0.81
C GLU A 287 -12.58 5.88 0.46
N LEU A 288 -12.70 4.98 1.45
CA LEU A 288 -13.27 3.64 1.26
C LEU A 288 -14.69 3.70 0.67
N ARG A 289 -15.56 4.55 1.24
CA ARG A 289 -16.94 4.71 0.74
C ARG A 289 -16.96 5.30 -0.67
N ALA A 290 -16.13 6.30 -0.96
CA ALA A 290 -16.06 6.96 -2.25
C ALA A 290 -15.60 6.00 -3.36
N LEU A 291 -14.51 5.26 -3.13
CA LEU A 291 -14.02 4.24 -4.06
C LEU A 291 -14.99 3.05 -4.18
N GLY A 292 -15.63 2.67 -3.08
CA GLY A 292 -16.65 1.62 -3.08
C GLY A 292 -17.84 1.98 -3.98
N LEU A 293 -18.41 3.16 -3.78
CA LEU A 293 -19.49 3.69 -4.62
C LEU A 293 -19.06 3.88 -6.08
N ALA A 294 -17.85 4.39 -6.32
CA ALA A 294 -17.31 4.55 -7.67
C ALA A 294 -17.24 3.23 -8.44
N ASN A 295 -16.79 2.14 -7.80
CA ASN A 295 -16.67 0.83 -8.44
C ASN A 295 -18.00 0.09 -8.57
N ILE A 296 -18.93 0.24 -7.61
CA ILE A 296 -20.30 -0.26 -7.76
C ILE A 296 -21.01 0.44 -8.93
N ALA A 297 -20.93 1.76 -8.99
CA ALA A 297 -21.48 2.52 -10.13
C ALA A 297 -20.78 2.16 -11.43
N GLY A 298 -19.48 1.87 -11.37
CA GLY A 298 -18.69 1.34 -12.47
C GLY A 298 -19.30 0.07 -13.07
N PHE A 299 -19.68 -0.90 -12.25
CA PHE A 299 -20.35 -2.12 -12.74
C PHE A 299 -21.60 -1.81 -13.58
N PHE A 300 -22.48 -0.92 -13.09
CA PHE A 300 -23.68 -0.51 -13.82
C PHE A 300 -23.40 0.33 -15.07
N ALA A 301 -22.20 0.88 -15.18
CA ALA A 301 -21.74 1.70 -16.31
C ALA A 301 -20.67 0.98 -17.14
N GLN A 302 -20.62 -0.36 -17.07
CA GLN A 302 -19.69 -1.19 -17.85
C GLN A 302 -18.21 -0.84 -17.64
N ALA A 303 -17.83 -0.46 -16.43
CA ALA A 303 -16.45 -0.23 -16.03
C ALA A 303 -15.91 -1.36 -15.15
N PHE A 304 -14.67 -1.75 -15.42
CA PHE A 304 -13.88 -2.62 -14.55
C PHE A 304 -13.30 -1.82 -13.37
N PRO A 305 -12.75 -2.47 -12.32
CA PRO A 305 -12.25 -1.79 -11.13
C PRO A 305 -11.31 -0.61 -11.41
N THR A 306 -11.51 0.47 -10.67
CA THR A 306 -10.79 1.74 -10.77
C THR A 306 -10.27 2.23 -9.42
N THR A 307 -9.21 3.03 -9.47
CA THR A 307 -8.57 3.60 -8.30
C THR A 307 -7.81 4.89 -8.65
N GLY A 308 -7.28 5.58 -7.64
CA GLY A 308 -6.42 6.75 -7.79
C GLY A 308 -5.09 6.41 -8.44
N GLY A 309 -4.75 7.10 -9.53
CA GLY A 309 -3.48 6.91 -10.24
C GLY A 309 -2.43 7.93 -9.84
N LEU A 310 -1.22 7.49 -9.47
CA LEU A 310 -0.11 8.37 -9.06
C LEU A 310 0.23 9.41 -10.13
N SER A 311 0.49 8.96 -11.36
CA SER A 311 0.90 9.84 -12.47
C SER A 311 -0.16 10.87 -12.82
N ARG A 312 -1.44 10.49 -12.83
CA ARG A 312 -2.54 11.41 -13.14
C ARG A 312 -2.78 12.41 -12.01
N THR A 313 -2.71 11.95 -10.76
CA THR A 313 -2.86 12.82 -9.59
C THR A 313 -1.75 13.87 -9.54
N ALA A 314 -0.51 13.49 -9.85
CA ALA A 314 0.60 14.42 -9.95
C ALA A 314 0.40 15.45 -11.08
N VAL A 315 -0.16 15.04 -12.22
CA VAL A 315 -0.50 15.98 -13.31
C VAL A 315 -1.65 16.89 -12.93
N ASN A 316 -2.67 16.38 -12.25
CA ASN A 316 -3.81 17.15 -11.74
C ASN A 316 -3.33 18.27 -10.79
N GLU A 317 -2.43 17.91 -9.86
CA GLU A 317 -1.81 18.83 -8.92
C GLU A 317 -0.91 19.87 -9.62
N GLN A 318 -0.05 19.43 -10.55
CA GLN A 318 0.82 20.34 -11.32
C GLN A 318 0.05 21.30 -12.23
N ALA A 319 -1.12 20.89 -12.71
CA ALA A 319 -2.02 21.74 -13.48
C ALA A 319 -2.82 22.71 -12.60
N GLY A 320 -2.67 22.62 -11.27
CA GLY A 320 -3.22 23.57 -10.31
C GLY A 320 -4.60 23.22 -9.77
N ALA A 321 -5.04 21.95 -9.87
CA ALA A 321 -6.31 21.52 -9.29
C ALA A 321 -6.43 21.95 -7.83
N ARG A 322 -7.62 22.45 -7.46
CA ARG A 322 -7.96 22.92 -6.13
C ARG A 322 -9.13 22.16 -5.52
N THR A 323 -10.03 21.62 -6.35
CA THR A 323 -11.20 20.87 -5.89
C THR A 323 -11.46 19.66 -6.79
N ASN A 324 -12.38 18.80 -6.35
CA ASN A 324 -12.81 17.65 -7.15
C ASN A 324 -13.55 18.05 -8.45
N VAL A 325 -13.87 19.33 -8.66
CA VAL A 325 -14.44 19.81 -9.93
C VAL A 325 -13.51 19.50 -11.11
N ALA A 326 -12.18 19.48 -10.89
CA ALA A 326 -11.23 19.03 -11.91
C ALA A 326 -11.53 17.61 -12.41
N GLY A 327 -11.92 16.70 -11.50
CA GLY A 327 -12.35 15.34 -11.85
C GLY A 327 -13.63 15.30 -12.67
N LEU A 328 -14.61 16.16 -12.36
CA LEU A 328 -15.84 16.29 -13.15
C LEU A 328 -15.55 16.80 -14.57
N VAL A 329 -14.69 17.81 -14.70
CA VAL A 329 -14.27 18.31 -16.01
C VAL A 329 -13.53 17.23 -16.80
N ALA A 330 -12.66 16.46 -16.16
CA ALA A 330 -11.99 15.32 -16.80
C ALA A 330 -12.98 14.26 -17.29
N ALA A 331 -14.01 13.93 -16.51
CA ALA A 331 -15.07 13.01 -16.92
C ALA A 331 -15.87 13.55 -18.12
N ILE A 332 -16.14 14.86 -18.17
CA ILE A 332 -16.78 15.50 -19.34
C ILE A 332 -15.92 15.32 -20.59
N VAL A 333 -14.60 15.53 -20.48
CA VAL A 333 -13.67 15.32 -21.62
C VAL A 333 -13.73 13.87 -22.12
N VAL A 334 -13.74 12.88 -21.22
CA VAL A 334 -13.88 11.47 -21.60
C VAL A 334 -15.24 11.21 -22.27
N GLY A 335 -16.32 11.78 -21.73
CA GLY A 335 -17.65 11.68 -22.33
C GLY A 335 -17.71 12.28 -23.74
N LEU A 336 -17.08 13.43 -23.97
CA LEU A 336 -16.96 14.03 -25.30
C LEU A 336 -16.17 13.14 -26.26
N VAL A 337 -15.12 12.47 -25.77
CA VAL A 337 -14.34 11.54 -26.59
C VAL A 337 -15.18 10.32 -26.99
N LEU A 338 -15.94 9.75 -26.06
CA LEU A 338 -16.84 8.62 -26.29
C LEU A 338 -17.95 8.95 -27.32
N LEU A 339 -18.44 10.19 -27.31
CA LEU A 339 -19.50 10.63 -28.22
C LEU A 339 -19.01 11.01 -29.61
N PHE A 340 -17.80 11.58 -29.74
CA PHE A 340 -17.38 12.24 -30.98
C PHE A 340 -16.03 11.80 -31.54
N LEU A 341 -15.09 11.34 -30.70
CA LEU A 341 -13.70 11.11 -31.10
C LEU A 341 -13.29 9.64 -31.14
N THR A 342 -14.16 8.68 -30.79
CA THR A 342 -13.82 7.23 -30.88
C THR A 342 -13.37 6.79 -32.29
N PRO A 343 -13.96 7.28 -33.41
CA PRO A 343 -13.51 6.89 -34.75
C PRO A 343 -12.09 7.37 -35.07
N ALA A 344 -11.63 8.44 -34.41
CA ALA A 344 -10.28 8.98 -34.62
C ALA A 344 -9.18 8.00 -34.18
N PHE A 345 -9.50 6.99 -33.36
CA PHE A 345 -8.52 6.00 -32.89
C PHE A 345 -8.45 4.75 -33.77
N TYR A 346 -9.24 4.64 -34.85
CA TYR A 346 -9.29 3.44 -35.70
C TYR A 346 -7.90 2.98 -36.17
N HIS A 347 -7.11 3.92 -36.70
CA HIS A 347 -5.77 3.66 -37.24
C HIS A 347 -4.66 3.72 -36.19
N LEU A 348 -4.97 3.81 -34.90
CA LEU A 348 -3.95 3.86 -33.86
C LEU A 348 -3.22 2.51 -33.77
N PRO A 349 -1.88 2.44 -33.93
CA PRO A 349 -1.16 1.19 -33.79
C PRO A 349 -1.13 0.72 -32.32
N LYS A 350 -1.39 -0.58 -32.08
CA LYS A 350 -1.33 -1.17 -30.72
C LYS A 350 0.07 -1.03 -30.09
N ALA A 351 1.12 -1.00 -30.91
CA ALA A 351 2.50 -0.75 -30.48
C ALA A 351 2.66 0.58 -29.70
N ILE A 352 1.86 1.60 -30.01
CA ILE A 352 1.90 2.89 -29.32
C ILE A 352 1.30 2.81 -27.91
N LEU A 353 0.21 2.05 -27.74
CA LEU A 353 -0.34 1.80 -26.41
C LEU A 353 0.65 1.00 -25.55
N GLY A 354 1.29 -0.03 -26.14
CA GLY A 354 2.39 -0.77 -25.50
C GLY A 354 3.55 0.13 -25.08
N ALA A 355 3.99 1.05 -25.96
CA ALA A 355 5.02 2.04 -25.66
C ALA A 355 4.64 2.96 -24.49
N ILE A 356 3.40 3.46 -24.45
CA ILE A 356 2.88 4.29 -23.35
C ILE A 356 2.97 3.53 -22.02
N ILE A 357 2.57 2.25 -22.02
CA ILE A 357 2.61 1.43 -20.80
C ILE A 357 4.04 1.14 -20.38
N LEU A 358 4.94 0.77 -21.29
CA LEU A 358 6.36 0.52 -20.99
C LEU A 358 7.02 1.74 -20.35
N VAL A 359 6.78 2.93 -20.89
CA VAL A 359 7.27 4.17 -20.29
C VAL A 359 6.65 4.42 -18.92
N ALA A 360 5.35 4.14 -18.73
CA ALA A 360 4.67 4.33 -17.46
C ALA A 360 5.21 3.38 -16.36
N VAL A 361 5.39 2.09 -16.66
CA VAL A 361 5.83 1.09 -15.67
C VAL A 361 7.33 1.15 -15.38
N SER A 362 8.14 1.69 -16.30
CA SER A 362 9.58 1.90 -16.04
C SER A 362 9.86 2.75 -14.79
N GLY A 363 8.94 3.65 -14.42
CA GLY A 363 9.05 4.48 -13.22
C GLY A 363 8.58 3.81 -11.93
N LEU A 364 8.00 2.61 -12.00
CA LEU A 364 7.50 1.87 -10.83
C LEU A 364 8.60 1.05 -10.15
N VAL A 365 9.67 0.70 -10.86
CA VAL A 365 10.80 -0.04 -10.29
C VAL A 365 11.75 0.93 -9.58
N ASP A 366 11.66 1.01 -8.25
CA ASP A 366 12.53 1.86 -7.44
C ASP A 366 13.71 1.09 -6.84
N GLY A 367 14.80 0.99 -7.61
CA GLY A 367 16.05 0.39 -7.12
C GLY A 367 16.75 1.19 -6.02
N ALA A 368 16.41 2.47 -5.81
CA ALA A 368 16.94 3.23 -4.68
C ALA A 368 16.26 2.80 -3.38
N GLU A 369 14.96 2.53 -3.42
CA GLU A 369 14.22 2.06 -2.25
C GLU A 369 14.67 0.66 -1.80
N PHE A 370 14.90 -0.28 -2.72
CA PHE A 370 15.51 -1.58 -2.35
C PHE A 370 16.87 -1.43 -1.65
N ARG A 371 17.74 -0.53 -2.15
CA ARG A 371 19.03 -0.25 -1.51
C ARG A 371 18.87 0.40 -0.14
N ARG A 372 17.86 1.26 0.04
CA ARG A 372 17.53 1.87 1.32
C ARG A 372 17.04 0.83 2.33
N LEU A 373 16.13 -0.05 1.92
CA LEU A 373 15.65 -1.17 2.76
C LEU A 373 16.81 -2.05 3.19
N TRP A 374 17.71 -2.43 2.28
CA TRP A 374 18.90 -3.23 2.61
C TRP A 374 19.79 -2.59 3.68
N ARG A 375 19.99 -1.26 3.61
CA ARG A 375 20.80 -0.51 4.57
C ARG A 375 20.10 -0.32 5.92
N MET A 376 18.78 -0.20 5.94
CA MET A 376 18.02 0.09 7.16
C MET A 376 17.60 -1.19 7.91
N SER A 377 17.07 -2.19 7.21
CA SER A 377 16.56 -3.41 7.82
C SER A 377 16.60 -4.58 6.82
N LYS A 378 17.49 -5.54 7.07
CA LYS A 378 17.60 -6.76 6.25
C LYS A 378 16.29 -7.57 6.21
N LEU A 379 15.52 -7.56 7.30
CA LEU A 379 14.22 -8.24 7.37
C LEU A 379 13.18 -7.57 6.46
N GLU A 380 13.17 -6.24 6.37
CA GLU A 380 12.26 -5.53 5.48
C GLU A 380 12.67 -5.67 4.01
N PHE A 381 13.98 -5.67 3.73
CA PHE A 381 14.46 -6.03 2.40
C PHE A 381 14.06 -7.46 2.02
N LEU A 382 14.21 -8.43 2.93
CA LEU A 382 13.83 -9.82 2.67
C LEU A 382 12.33 -9.95 2.41
N LEU A 383 11.49 -9.20 3.15
CA LEU A 383 10.06 -9.13 2.91
C LEU A 383 9.74 -8.59 1.51
N ALA A 384 10.36 -7.48 1.11
CA ALA A 384 10.19 -6.92 -0.24
C ALA A 384 10.66 -7.88 -1.34
N ALA A 385 11.81 -8.53 -1.16
CA ALA A 385 12.35 -9.51 -2.09
C ALA A 385 11.47 -10.77 -2.17
N LEU A 386 10.95 -11.24 -1.03
CA LEU A 386 10.01 -12.37 -0.97
C LEU A 386 8.73 -12.05 -1.74
N THR A 387 8.12 -10.90 -1.50
CA THR A 387 6.93 -10.47 -2.25
C THR A 387 7.22 -10.35 -3.74
N LEU A 388 8.35 -9.74 -4.13
CA LEU A 388 8.77 -9.65 -5.53
C LEU A 388 8.86 -11.02 -6.20
N VAL A 389 9.61 -11.95 -5.58
CA VAL A 389 9.84 -13.29 -6.10
C VAL A 389 8.53 -14.07 -6.20
N LEU A 390 7.75 -14.11 -5.12
CA LEU A 390 6.47 -14.84 -5.12
C LEU A 390 5.48 -14.26 -6.13
N THR A 391 5.39 -12.94 -6.28
CA THR A 391 4.53 -12.34 -7.29
C THR A 391 4.96 -12.72 -8.72
N LEU A 392 6.27 -12.78 -9.00
CA LEU A 392 6.77 -13.16 -10.32
C LEU A 392 6.53 -14.65 -10.66
N PHE A 393 6.70 -15.54 -9.68
CA PHE A 393 6.71 -17.00 -9.94
C PHE A 393 5.43 -17.72 -9.55
N ALA A 394 4.77 -17.29 -8.47
CA ALA A 394 3.54 -17.90 -7.97
C ALA A 394 2.28 -17.09 -8.32
N GLY A 395 2.45 -15.92 -8.94
CA GLY A 395 1.36 -15.05 -9.34
C GLY A 395 1.04 -13.97 -8.31
N VAL A 396 0.27 -12.98 -8.78
CA VAL A 396 0.09 -11.73 -8.05
C VAL A 396 -0.67 -11.90 -6.74
N GLU A 397 -1.74 -12.69 -6.76
CA GLU A 397 -2.57 -12.93 -5.58
C GLU A 397 -1.76 -13.59 -4.46
N ILE A 398 -0.99 -14.65 -4.78
CA ILE A 398 -0.15 -15.37 -3.81
C ILE A 398 0.93 -14.45 -3.25
N GLY A 399 1.64 -13.71 -4.10
CA GLY A 399 2.72 -12.84 -3.66
C GLY A 399 2.26 -11.74 -2.69
N ILE A 400 1.10 -11.12 -2.96
CA ILE A 400 0.52 -10.12 -2.06
C ILE A 400 0.05 -10.79 -0.77
N MET A 401 -0.72 -11.88 -0.84
CA MET A 401 -1.26 -12.54 0.34
C MET A 401 -0.14 -13.00 1.30
N VAL A 402 0.89 -13.66 0.77
CA VAL A 402 2.05 -14.09 1.57
C VAL A 402 2.81 -12.87 2.12
N GLY A 403 3.01 -11.83 1.32
CA GLY A 403 3.63 -10.59 1.77
C GLY A 403 2.92 -9.97 2.96
N VAL A 404 1.59 -9.89 2.92
CA VAL A 404 0.78 -9.35 4.03
C VAL A 404 0.88 -10.23 5.26
N VAL A 405 0.68 -11.55 5.12
CA VAL A 405 0.74 -12.49 6.26
C VAL A 405 2.12 -12.44 6.93
N VAL A 406 3.20 -12.48 6.15
CA VAL A 406 4.57 -12.40 6.69
C VAL A 406 4.83 -11.03 7.31
N SER A 407 4.31 -9.95 6.73
CA SER A 407 4.41 -8.61 7.32
C SER A 407 3.71 -8.52 8.68
N LEU A 408 2.52 -9.12 8.82
CA LEU A 408 1.79 -9.17 10.09
C LEU A 408 2.51 -10.05 11.11
N MET A 409 3.01 -11.22 10.69
CA MET A 409 3.82 -12.09 11.53
C MET A 409 5.09 -11.38 12.02
N LEU A 410 5.73 -10.57 11.18
CA LEU A 410 6.90 -9.79 11.56
C LEU A 410 6.57 -8.72 12.61
N VAL A 411 5.40 -8.08 12.51
CA VAL A 411 4.92 -7.15 13.54
C VAL A 411 4.70 -7.90 14.86
N VAL A 412 3.99 -9.03 14.83
CA VAL A 412 3.77 -9.86 16.03
C VAL A 412 5.10 -10.30 16.63
N TYR A 413 6.04 -10.78 15.82
CA TYR A 413 7.38 -11.20 16.26
C TYR A 413 8.21 -10.07 16.87
N ARG A 414 8.23 -8.88 16.26
CA ARG A 414 8.92 -7.72 16.82
C ARG A 414 8.29 -7.29 18.14
N SER A 415 6.97 -7.40 18.23
CA SER A 415 6.23 -6.99 19.41
C SER A 415 6.33 -8.00 20.56
N SER A 416 6.51 -9.29 20.25
CA SER A 416 6.78 -10.37 21.24
C SER A 416 8.19 -10.31 21.83
N ARG A 417 9.13 -9.62 21.15
CA ARG A 417 10.52 -9.43 21.60
C ARG A 417 10.88 -7.94 21.64
N PRO A 418 10.25 -7.17 22.55
CA PRO A 418 10.50 -5.75 22.67
C PRO A 418 11.95 -5.47 23.11
N HIS A 419 12.42 -4.24 22.89
CA HIS A 419 13.72 -3.84 23.40
C HIS A 419 13.70 -3.77 24.93
N THR A 420 14.77 -4.28 25.54
CA THR A 420 15.00 -4.23 26.99
C THR A 420 16.46 -3.85 27.26
N ALA A 421 16.72 -3.39 28.47
CA ALA A 421 18.07 -2.98 28.85
C ALA A 421 18.34 -3.25 30.33
N VAL A 422 19.52 -3.81 30.62
CA VAL A 422 20.10 -3.77 31.96
C VAL A 422 20.74 -2.40 32.16
N LEU A 423 20.45 -1.75 33.28
CA LEU A 423 20.92 -0.40 33.56
C LEU A 423 22.04 -0.39 34.60
N GLY A 424 23.03 0.46 34.38
CA GLY A 424 24.06 0.83 35.36
C GLY A 424 24.05 2.34 35.62
N ARG A 425 24.56 2.75 36.76
CA ARG A 425 24.67 4.16 37.16
C ARG A 425 25.90 4.80 36.52
N LEU A 426 25.75 5.92 35.83
CA LEU A 426 26.92 6.64 35.31
C LEU A 426 27.75 7.22 36.47
N PRO A 427 29.10 7.22 36.37
CA PRO A 427 29.98 7.71 37.43
C PRO A 427 29.61 9.13 37.88
N ASP A 428 29.66 9.39 39.18
CA ASP A 428 29.37 10.69 39.79
C ASP A 428 28.00 11.30 39.46
N THR A 429 27.04 10.47 39.04
CA THR A 429 25.66 10.91 38.78
C THR A 429 24.62 10.01 39.46
N THR A 430 23.36 10.44 39.40
CA THR A 430 22.17 9.65 39.75
C THR A 430 21.50 9.02 38.52
N THR A 431 22.14 9.11 37.34
CA THR A 431 21.53 8.70 36.07
C THR A 431 21.86 7.26 35.73
N TYR A 432 20.83 6.47 35.41
CA TYR A 432 20.97 5.08 34.99
C TYR A 432 20.84 4.93 33.47
N ARG A 433 21.76 4.20 32.84
CA ARG A 433 21.82 4.00 31.37
C ARG A 433 22.11 2.55 31.01
N ASN A 434 21.74 2.18 29.79
CA ASN A 434 22.02 0.85 29.23
C ASN A 434 23.52 0.60 29.20
N ILE A 435 23.97 -0.45 29.90
CA ILE A 435 25.38 -0.85 30.05
C ILE A 435 26.03 -1.23 28.72
N GLN A 436 25.27 -1.79 27.77
CA GLN A 436 25.80 -2.18 26.45
C GLN A 436 26.18 -0.96 25.60
N ARG A 437 25.58 0.20 25.87
CA ARG A 437 25.87 1.46 25.15
C ARG A 437 26.76 2.41 25.95
N ASN A 438 26.95 2.16 27.24
CA ASN A 438 27.71 3.01 28.16
C ASN A 438 28.60 2.10 29.02
N PRO A 439 29.81 1.75 28.54
CA PRO A 439 30.70 0.81 29.24
C PRO A 439 31.14 1.30 30.63
N ASP A 440 31.16 2.62 30.84
CA ASP A 440 31.55 3.24 32.11
C ASP A 440 30.45 3.17 33.18
N ALA A 441 29.27 2.62 32.86
CA ALA A 441 28.15 2.53 33.79
C ALA A 441 28.42 1.50 34.89
N LEU A 442 28.37 1.94 36.14
CA LEU A 442 28.63 1.15 37.33
C LEU A 442 27.40 0.30 37.69
N THR A 443 27.60 -1.00 37.88
CA THR A 443 26.58 -1.96 38.30
C THR A 443 26.93 -2.55 39.66
N ASP A 444 25.92 -2.80 40.48
CA ASP A 444 26.06 -3.53 41.74
C ASP A 444 25.65 -5.00 41.53
N PRO A 445 26.50 -5.99 41.84
CA PRO A 445 26.17 -7.41 41.65
C PRO A 445 24.92 -7.87 42.40
N SER A 446 24.57 -7.20 43.51
CA SER A 446 23.41 -7.56 44.32
C SER A 446 22.09 -6.97 43.80
N VAL A 447 22.14 -6.02 42.85
CA VAL A 447 20.96 -5.30 42.34
C VAL A 447 20.87 -5.38 40.81
N LEU A 448 19.86 -6.09 40.31
CA LEU A 448 19.52 -6.11 38.88
C LEU A 448 18.54 -4.99 38.57
N VAL A 449 18.96 -3.98 37.79
CA VAL A 449 18.06 -2.95 37.27
C VAL A 449 17.69 -3.28 35.82
N TYR A 450 16.42 -3.62 35.58
CA TYR A 450 15.93 -4.07 34.29
C TYR A 450 14.85 -3.14 33.74
N ARG A 451 15.10 -2.54 32.57
CA ARG A 451 14.18 -1.64 31.89
C ARG A 451 13.44 -2.31 30.75
N VAL A 452 12.14 -2.12 30.73
CA VAL A 452 11.23 -2.61 29.68
C VAL A 452 10.80 -1.44 28.80
N ASP A 453 11.17 -1.46 27.51
CA ASP A 453 10.83 -0.39 26.56
C ASP A 453 9.57 -0.72 25.72
N ALA A 454 8.52 -1.28 26.35
CA ALA A 454 7.25 -1.61 25.69
C ALA A 454 6.07 -1.73 26.67
N SER A 455 4.83 -1.66 26.14
CA SER A 455 3.66 -2.16 26.85
C SER A 455 3.74 -3.67 27.01
N LEU A 456 3.22 -4.20 28.11
CA LEU A 456 3.24 -5.63 28.42
C LEU A 456 1.88 -6.24 28.13
N TYR A 457 1.87 -7.35 27.41
CA TYR A 457 0.64 -8.07 27.10
C TYR A 457 0.97 -9.53 26.76
N PHE A 458 -0.06 -10.33 26.47
CA PHE A 458 0.06 -11.78 26.27
C PHE A 458 1.20 -12.22 25.33
N ALA A 459 1.54 -11.42 24.32
CA ALA A 459 2.51 -11.83 23.31
C ALA A 459 3.97 -11.66 23.76
N ASN A 460 4.25 -10.81 24.75
CA ASN A 460 5.63 -10.43 25.08
C ASN A 460 6.01 -10.62 26.55
N ILE A 461 5.05 -10.84 27.44
CA ILE A 461 5.36 -10.96 28.87
C ILE A 461 6.28 -12.14 29.17
N GLU A 462 6.09 -13.27 28.50
CA GLU A 462 6.92 -14.46 28.75
C GLU A 462 8.39 -14.19 28.42
N PHE A 463 8.65 -13.50 27.30
CA PHE A 463 10.00 -13.07 26.94
C PHE A 463 10.63 -12.16 28.01
N ILE A 464 9.85 -11.28 28.63
CA ILE A 464 10.34 -10.40 29.69
C ILE A 464 10.66 -11.19 30.96
N VAL A 465 9.77 -12.10 31.36
CA VAL A 465 9.94 -12.97 32.53
C VAL A 465 11.16 -13.87 32.36
N ASP A 466 11.27 -14.55 31.21
CA ASP A 466 12.39 -15.42 30.87
C ASP A 466 13.72 -14.65 30.92
N GLN A 467 13.79 -13.47 30.31
CA GLN A 467 15.00 -12.64 30.33
C GLN A 467 15.41 -12.21 31.74
N VAL A 468 14.46 -11.89 32.62
CA VAL A 468 14.78 -11.52 34.01
C VAL A 468 15.32 -12.73 34.77
N LEU A 469 14.70 -13.90 34.60
CA LEU A 469 15.13 -15.14 35.25
C LEU A 469 16.49 -15.61 34.74
N GLU A 470 16.71 -15.60 33.42
CA GLU A 470 18.00 -15.92 32.79
C GLU A 470 19.12 -15.02 33.33
N LEU A 471 18.89 -13.70 33.42
CA LEU A 471 19.88 -12.77 33.98
C LEU A 471 20.22 -13.05 35.46
N ILE A 472 19.25 -13.49 36.26
CA ILE A 472 19.46 -13.86 37.66
C ILE A 472 20.23 -15.18 37.76
N ASP A 473 19.89 -16.17 36.93
CA ASP A 473 20.50 -17.48 36.95
C ASP A 473 21.93 -17.44 36.37
N ASP A 474 22.19 -16.63 35.33
CA ASP A 474 23.53 -16.36 34.79
C ASP A 474 24.44 -15.68 35.84
N ALA A 475 23.92 -14.71 36.59
CA ALA A 475 24.66 -14.05 37.67
C ALA A 475 25.08 -15.04 38.76
N ARG A 476 24.22 -16.03 39.07
CA ARG A 476 24.53 -17.11 40.01
C ARG A 476 25.61 -18.06 39.50
N GLN A 477 25.56 -18.44 38.22
CA GLN A 477 26.50 -19.41 37.64
C GLN A 477 27.91 -18.83 37.38
N SER A 478 28.02 -17.52 37.18
CA SER A 478 29.28 -16.82 36.83
C SER A 478 30.31 -16.75 37.96
N GLY A 479 30.09 -17.43 39.09
CA GLY A 479 31.02 -17.42 40.24
C GLY A 479 30.93 -16.17 41.11
N GLN A 480 29.89 -15.33 40.95
CA GLN A 480 29.54 -14.28 41.92
C GLN A 480 28.88 -14.88 43.19
N GLU A 481 29.41 -15.99 43.72
CA GLU A 481 28.91 -16.62 44.94
C GLU A 481 28.99 -15.68 46.15
N GLU A 482 29.93 -14.74 46.16
CA GLU A 482 30.07 -13.73 47.22
C GLU A 482 29.01 -12.61 47.15
N SER A 483 28.28 -12.44 46.05
CA SER A 483 27.27 -11.37 45.91
C SER A 483 26.13 -11.77 44.95
N PRO A 484 25.25 -12.70 45.35
CA PRO A 484 24.09 -13.07 44.53
C PRO A 484 23.13 -11.88 44.38
N VAL A 485 22.40 -11.85 43.26
CA VAL A 485 21.30 -10.89 43.06
C VAL A 485 20.28 -11.05 44.18
N ARG A 486 20.11 -10.01 45.01
CA ARG A 486 19.16 -9.94 46.12
C ARG A 486 17.97 -9.03 45.82
N HIS A 487 18.13 -8.13 44.85
CA HIS A 487 17.12 -7.15 44.51
C HIS A 487 16.94 -7.02 43.00
N VAL A 488 15.69 -7.00 42.55
CA VAL A 488 15.32 -6.72 41.15
C VAL A 488 14.54 -5.41 41.11
N VAL A 489 15.02 -4.47 40.32
CA VAL A 489 14.36 -3.17 40.09
C VAL A 489 13.85 -3.15 38.66
N LEU A 490 12.54 -3.20 38.50
CA LEU A 490 11.85 -3.15 37.22
C LEU A 490 11.51 -1.70 36.87
N ASP A 491 12.18 -1.16 35.85
CA ASP A 491 11.93 0.18 35.32
C ASP A 491 10.79 0.14 34.29
N PHE A 492 9.63 0.65 34.73
CA PHE A 492 8.34 0.65 34.01
C PHE A 492 8.02 2.01 33.39
N TYR A 493 8.98 2.94 33.31
CA TYR A 493 8.74 4.28 32.77
C TYR A 493 8.18 4.27 31.33
N SER A 494 8.57 3.27 30.52
CA SER A 494 8.10 3.09 29.13
C SER A 494 6.87 2.18 29.02
N VAL A 495 6.44 1.51 30.10
CA VAL A 495 5.26 0.64 30.11
C VAL A 495 4.01 1.54 30.16
N ASN A 496 3.20 1.48 29.10
CA ASN A 496 2.00 2.31 28.98
C ASN A 496 0.71 1.53 29.23
N HIS A 497 0.77 0.21 29.11
CA HIS A 497 -0.37 -0.69 29.26
C HIS A 497 0.12 -2.06 29.74
N VAL A 498 -0.70 -2.71 30.56
CA VAL A 498 -0.54 -4.09 31.01
C VAL A 498 -1.89 -4.78 30.83
N ASP A 499 -1.94 -5.85 30.03
CA ASP A 499 -3.15 -6.66 29.91
C ASP A 499 -3.26 -7.69 31.04
N THR A 500 -4.38 -8.42 31.09
CA THR A 500 -4.65 -9.40 32.14
C THR A 500 -3.66 -10.57 32.17
N THR A 501 -3.15 -10.99 31.00
CA THR A 501 -2.17 -12.08 30.93
C THR A 501 -0.82 -11.60 31.47
N ALA A 502 -0.40 -10.40 31.08
CA ALA A 502 0.85 -9.81 31.53
C ALA A 502 0.84 -9.51 33.03
N GLU A 503 -0.27 -8.99 33.55
CA GLU A 503 -0.46 -8.79 34.98
C GLU A 503 -0.29 -10.11 35.75
N HIS A 504 -1.01 -11.17 35.35
CA HIS A 504 -0.94 -12.46 36.02
C HIS A 504 0.47 -13.05 36.06
N ARG A 505 1.18 -13.00 34.91
CA ARG A 505 2.57 -13.49 34.82
C ARG A 505 3.55 -12.63 35.62
N LEU A 506 3.33 -11.31 35.72
CA LEU A 506 4.13 -10.45 36.60
C LEU A 506 3.90 -10.80 38.08
N MET A 507 2.66 -11.06 38.50
CA MET A 507 2.37 -11.52 39.85
C MET A 507 3.09 -12.84 40.17
N GLU A 508 3.07 -13.81 39.25
CA GLU A 508 3.78 -15.08 39.42
C GLU A 508 5.30 -14.88 39.48
N LEU A 509 5.87 -14.00 38.66
CA LEU A 509 7.28 -13.63 38.73
C LEU A 509 7.63 -13.02 40.09
N VAL A 510 6.84 -12.06 40.60
CA VAL A 510 7.09 -11.44 41.91
C VAL A 510 7.07 -12.47 43.02
N ARG A 511 6.08 -13.36 43.05
CA ARG A 511 6.00 -14.44 44.05
C ARG A 511 7.18 -15.40 43.95
N LEU A 512 7.57 -15.80 42.74
CA LEU A 512 8.73 -16.66 42.52
C LEU A 512 10.03 -16.00 43.01
N LEU A 513 10.19 -14.69 42.79
CA LEU A 513 11.34 -13.94 43.29
C LEU A 513 11.34 -13.84 44.81
N GLU A 514 10.18 -13.60 45.43
CA GLU A 514 10.01 -13.59 46.89
C GLU A 514 10.35 -14.95 47.51
N GLU A 515 9.88 -16.05 46.93
CA GLU A 515 10.23 -17.42 47.34
C GLU A 515 11.74 -17.70 47.24
N ARG A 516 12.42 -17.06 46.28
CA ARG A 516 13.88 -17.12 46.11
C ARG A 516 14.64 -16.14 47.02
N GLY A 517 13.95 -15.38 47.89
CA GLY A 517 14.55 -14.38 48.77
C GLY A 517 15.03 -13.12 48.04
N ILE A 518 14.53 -12.86 46.83
CA ILE A 518 14.88 -11.71 45.99
C ILE A 518 13.75 -10.68 46.07
N SER A 519 14.04 -9.46 46.54
CA SER A 519 13.00 -8.43 46.64
C SER A 519 12.77 -7.75 45.28
N THR A 520 11.52 -7.56 44.89
CA THR A 520 11.17 -6.81 43.67
C THR A 520 10.76 -5.38 44.01
N ARG A 521 11.26 -4.40 43.22
CA ARG A 521 10.86 -2.99 43.26
C ARG A 521 10.44 -2.54 41.86
N PHE A 522 9.39 -1.74 41.78
CA PHE A 522 8.90 -1.14 40.53
C PHE A 522 9.19 0.35 40.50
N VAL A 523 9.62 0.85 39.35
CA VAL A 523 9.98 2.26 39.14
C VAL A 523 9.13 2.86 38.04
N GLY A 524 8.67 4.10 38.20
CA GLY A 524 8.07 4.87 37.11
C GLY A 524 6.73 4.32 36.62
N VAL A 525 6.00 3.59 37.46
CA VAL A 525 4.72 2.97 37.10
C VAL A 525 3.66 4.05 36.88
N LYS A 526 3.12 4.15 35.67
CA LYS A 526 2.03 5.09 35.33
C LYS A 526 0.72 4.69 36.02
N GLY A 527 -0.12 5.67 36.33
CA GLY A 527 -1.40 5.48 37.02
C GLY A 527 -2.24 4.29 36.51
N PRO A 528 -2.62 4.25 35.21
CA PRO A 528 -3.42 3.14 34.69
C PRO A 528 -2.77 1.76 34.81
N VAL A 529 -1.44 1.68 34.71
CA VAL A 529 -0.69 0.43 34.89
C VAL A 529 -0.66 0.03 36.36
N ARG A 530 -0.43 0.99 37.25
CA ARG A 530 -0.43 0.76 38.69
C ARG A 530 -1.80 0.25 39.16
N ASP A 531 -2.88 0.86 38.69
CA ASP A 531 -4.24 0.45 39.05
C ASP A 531 -4.51 -1.00 38.62
N ALA A 532 -4.04 -1.41 37.43
CA ALA A 532 -4.11 -2.79 36.97
C ALA A 532 -3.29 -3.76 37.85
N LEU A 533 -2.05 -3.41 38.20
CA LEU A 533 -1.20 -4.23 39.05
C LEU A 533 -1.73 -4.36 40.49
N ILE A 534 -2.40 -3.32 41.01
CA ILE A 534 -3.07 -3.36 42.31
C ILE A 534 -4.28 -4.29 42.28
N LEU A 535 -5.14 -4.13 41.26
CA LEU A 535 -6.34 -4.98 41.10
C LEU A 535 -5.99 -6.45 40.92
N GLY A 536 -4.88 -6.72 40.24
CA GLY A 536 -4.32 -8.05 40.03
C GLY A 536 -3.62 -8.67 41.26
N GLY A 537 -3.33 -7.87 42.29
CA GLY A 537 -2.63 -8.32 43.48
C GLY A 537 -1.10 -8.44 43.31
N CYS A 538 -0.55 -7.89 42.23
CA CYS A 538 0.90 -7.75 42.02
C CYS A 538 1.50 -6.62 42.87
N LEU A 539 0.71 -5.58 43.17
CA LEU A 539 1.08 -4.48 44.07
C LEU A 539 0.06 -4.31 45.20
N PRO A 540 0.49 -3.90 46.41
CA PRO A 540 -0.44 -3.52 47.48
C PRO A 540 -1.20 -2.23 47.12
N PRO A 541 -2.44 -2.05 47.62
CA PRO A 541 -3.30 -0.91 47.28
C PRO A 541 -2.86 0.44 47.84
N GLU A 542 -2.01 0.46 48.87
CA GLU A 542 -1.40 1.68 49.40
C GLU A 542 -0.12 2.03 48.60
N HIS A 543 0.38 3.27 48.68
CA HIS A 543 1.72 3.62 48.14
C HIS A 543 2.78 2.85 48.95
N GLY A 544 2.91 1.55 48.67
CA GLY A 544 3.73 0.63 49.44
C GLY A 544 5.22 0.86 49.16
N PRO A 545 6.09 0.23 49.97
CA PRO A 545 7.55 0.36 49.88
C PRO A 545 8.16 -0.21 48.57
N HIS A 546 7.33 -0.66 47.63
CA HIS A 546 7.73 -1.36 46.41
C HIS A 546 7.65 -0.48 45.16
N THR A 547 7.02 0.69 45.19
CA THR A 547 6.91 1.60 44.04
C THR A 547 7.72 2.88 44.26
N PHE A 548 8.58 3.22 43.31
CA PHE A 548 9.48 4.37 43.39
C PHE A 548 9.31 5.30 42.19
N PRO A 549 9.53 6.61 42.37
CA PRO A 549 9.41 7.59 41.28
C PRO A 549 10.51 7.47 40.23
N ASP A 550 11.72 7.09 40.65
CA ASP A 550 12.90 6.97 39.79
C ASP A 550 13.82 5.83 40.25
N VAL A 551 14.73 5.42 39.35
CA VAL A 551 15.61 4.27 39.55
C VAL A 551 16.59 4.52 40.70
N HIS A 552 17.11 5.73 40.84
CA HIS A 552 18.08 6.05 41.88
C HIS A 552 17.44 5.93 43.26
N SER A 553 16.23 6.46 43.45
CA SER A 553 15.45 6.32 44.69
C SER A 553 15.14 4.85 45.03
N ALA A 554 15.01 3.97 44.03
CA ALA A 554 14.80 2.54 44.26
C ALA A 554 16.08 1.79 44.63
N VAL A 555 17.23 2.22 44.13
CA VAL A 555 18.51 1.50 44.30
C VAL A 555 19.32 2.02 45.49
N HIS A 556 19.37 3.33 45.70
CA HIS A 556 20.20 3.97 46.74
C HIS A 556 19.98 3.41 48.15
N PRO A 557 18.72 3.20 48.63
CA PRO A 557 18.50 2.65 49.97
C PRO A 557 19.00 1.20 50.13
N LEU A 558 19.16 0.45 49.03
CA LEU A 558 19.68 -0.92 49.07
C LEU A 558 21.21 -0.93 49.25
N MET A 559 21.88 0.08 48.70
CA MET A 559 23.33 0.24 48.83
C MET A 559 23.73 0.68 50.23
N GLU A 560 22.95 1.56 50.87
CA GLU A 560 23.23 2.03 52.24
C GLU A 560 22.94 0.99 53.33
N GLY A 561 22.00 0.06 53.10
CA GLY A 561 21.66 -1.01 54.03
C GLY A 561 22.63 -2.20 54.03
N SER A 562 23.69 -2.16 53.22
CA SER A 562 24.65 -3.25 53.00
C SER A 562 26.03 -3.02 53.67
N GLY A 563 26.09 -2.16 54.69
CA GLY A 563 27.28 -2.01 55.53
C GLY A 563 27.45 -3.21 56.50
N PRO A 564 28.70 -3.63 56.80
CA PRO A 564 28.99 -4.82 57.59
C PRO A 564 28.41 -4.80 59.02
#